data_AF-A0A7J0EUP1-F1
#
_entry.id   AF-A0A7J0EUP1-F1
#
_cell.length_a   1.000
_cell.length_b   1.000
_cell.length_c   1.000
_cell.angle_alpha   90.00
_cell.angle_beta   90.00
_cell.angle_gamma   90.00
#
_symmetry.space_group_name_H-M   'P 1'
#
loop_
_entity.id
_entity.type
_entity.pdbx_description
1 polymer ?
#
loop_
_entity_poly.entity_id
_entity_poly.type
_entity_poly.pdbx_seq_one_letter_code
_entity_poly.pdbx_strand_id
1 'polypeptide(L)'
;MNPASATIISEKESEERIILPRKNYDFSSDGANGKVIVLKPSPSVTNLDQSFDSIVSPGTGRQSGYLVSSESGLTMVDEAWERLRKSFVYVKGRPVGTLAAIDPSAEALNYNQVFVRDFFPSGLACLMKSPPEPEIVKNFLLKTLYLQGWEKRIDNFTLGEGVMPASFKVLYDSHRGKDTLIADFGGRAIGRVAPVDSGFWWIILLRSYTRCTRDHMLSELPEGIYGYPIEIQALFFFALRCAKQMLKPEGGGKELIERIDKRITALRFHIQNYYWLDFTQLNNIYRYHTEEYSHTAVNKFNVIPDSIPDWVFDFMPLRGGYLIGNVSPARMDFRWFLVGNCVAILSSLATPAQATAIMDLIEERWEDLIGEMPLKITYPALEGHQWRIVTGCDPKNTRWSYHNGGTWPVLLWLLTAACIKSGRPQIAKRAIELVEQRLSKDGWPEYYDGKTGRYVGKQARKYQTWSIAGYLVAKMMIENPSNLLMISLEEDKKKAKPRLTRSTSWSC
;
A
#
# COMPACT_ATOMS: atom_id res chain seq x y z
N MET A 1 12.02 65.80 -10.72
CA MET A 1 13.06 66.33 -9.81
C MET A 1 13.31 65.32 -8.73
N ASN A 2 14.58 64.99 -8.54
CA ASN A 2 15.14 63.92 -7.70
C ASN A 2 15.22 64.40 -6.21
N PRO A 3 15.78 63.63 -5.24
CA PRO A 3 15.06 63.08 -4.09
C PRO A 3 15.80 63.34 -2.74
N ALA A 4 15.64 62.43 -1.76
CA ALA A 4 16.38 62.25 -0.49
C ALA A 4 15.63 62.74 0.79
N SER A 5 15.61 62.02 1.92
CA SER A 5 16.64 61.12 2.46
C SER A 5 16.06 59.91 3.21
N ALA A 6 16.74 58.78 3.03
CA ALA A 6 16.65 57.60 3.88
C ALA A 6 17.53 57.77 5.13
N THR A 7 17.04 57.34 6.28
CA THR A 7 17.84 57.17 7.49
C THR A 7 17.95 55.67 7.79
N ILE A 8 19.19 55.19 7.75
CA ILE A 8 19.64 53.85 8.13
C ILE A 8 19.66 53.79 9.66
N ILE A 9 18.94 52.85 10.26
CA ILE A 9 19.14 52.47 11.68
C ILE A 9 19.74 51.07 11.68
N SER A 10 20.97 51.00 12.18
CA SER A 10 21.71 49.76 12.45
C SER A 10 21.23 49.13 13.75
N GLU A 11 20.64 47.94 13.70
CA GLU A 11 20.46 47.10 14.88
C GLU A 11 21.75 46.28 15.12
N LYS A 12 22.40 46.56 16.25
CA LYS A 12 23.49 45.76 16.80
C LYS A 12 22.91 44.52 17.49
N GLU A 13 23.33 43.35 17.06
CA GLU A 13 23.15 42.09 17.78
C GLU A 13 23.88 42.15 19.13
N SER A 14 23.15 41.96 20.23
CA SER A 14 23.70 41.69 21.55
C SER A 14 23.52 40.22 21.87
N GLU A 15 24.62 39.46 21.84
CA GLU A 15 24.69 38.08 22.32
C GLU A 15 24.53 38.03 23.85
N GLU A 16 23.36 37.62 24.35
CA GLU A 16 23.21 37.17 25.73
C GLU A 16 23.46 35.66 25.82
N ARG A 17 24.62 35.29 26.38
CA ARG A 17 24.95 33.91 26.75
C ARG A 17 24.14 33.49 27.98
N ILE A 18 23.21 32.56 27.80
CA ILE A 18 22.54 31.87 28.90
C ILE A 18 23.52 30.84 29.49
N ILE A 19 24.02 31.13 30.69
CA ILE A 19 24.85 30.22 31.50
C ILE A 19 23.92 29.30 32.31
N LEU A 20 23.89 28.01 31.96
CA LEU A 20 23.22 26.98 32.77
C LEU A 20 24.20 26.46 33.85
N PRO A 21 23.77 26.33 35.12
CA PRO A 21 24.66 25.88 36.19
C PRO A 21 24.93 24.37 36.11
N ARG A 22 26.22 24.01 36.04
CA ARG A 22 26.70 22.64 36.26
C ARG A 22 26.45 22.24 37.72
N LYS A 23 25.54 21.29 37.96
CA LYS A 23 25.48 20.56 39.23
C LYS A 23 26.34 19.29 39.11
N ASN A 24 27.44 19.26 39.85
CA ASN A 24 28.16 18.04 40.17
C ASN A 24 27.32 17.21 41.15
N TYR A 25 27.12 15.94 40.82
CA TYR A 25 26.71 14.92 41.79
C TYR A 25 27.72 13.78 41.72
N ASP A 26 28.64 13.78 42.69
CA ASP A 26 29.34 12.57 43.13
C ASP A 26 28.45 11.88 44.16
N PHE A 27 28.14 10.59 43.97
CA PHE A 27 27.83 9.66 45.06
C PHE A 27 28.21 8.22 44.63
N SER A 28 29.34 7.78 45.17
CA SER A 28 29.64 6.48 45.79
C SER A 28 28.93 5.20 45.32
N SER A 29 29.77 4.20 45.08
CA SER A 29 29.47 2.78 44.97
C SER A 29 28.77 2.22 46.21
N ASP A 30 27.59 1.62 46.01
CA ASP A 30 27.05 0.60 46.91
C ASP A 30 26.68 -0.64 46.08
N GLY A 31 27.23 -1.78 46.51
CA GLY A 31 27.02 -3.08 45.88
C GLY A 31 25.63 -3.62 46.17
N ALA A 32 24.95 -4.06 45.11
CA ALA A 32 23.79 -4.93 45.22
C ALA A 32 23.86 -6.02 44.14
N ASN A 33 24.04 -7.26 44.58
CA ASN A 33 23.92 -8.48 43.79
C ASN A 33 22.52 -8.55 43.13
N GLY A 34 22.43 -8.18 41.85
CA GLY A 34 21.22 -8.36 41.03
C GLY A 34 21.44 -9.45 40.00
N LYS A 35 20.80 -10.62 40.20
CA LYS A 35 20.79 -11.73 39.24
C LYS A 35 20.40 -11.24 37.84
N VAL A 36 21.24 -11.53 36.84
CA VAL A 36 20.85 -11.47 35.42
C VAL A 36 19.73 -12.48 35.19
N ILE A 37 18.51 -12.00 35.06
CA ILE A 37 17.37 -12.83 34.62
C ILE A 37 17.49 -12.95 33.11
N VAL A 38 18.03 -14.09 32.65
CA VAL A 38 17.88 -14.54 31.27
C VAL A 38 16.39 -14.90 31.08
N LEU A 39 15.62 -13.98 30.51
CA LEU A 39 14.24 -14.26 30.13
C LEU A 39 14.26 -15.26 28.95
N LYS A 40 13.77 -16.47 29.22
CA LYS A 40 13.53 -17.49 28.20
C LYS A 40 12.38 -17.03 27.28
N PRO A 41 12.47 -17.29 25.97
CA PRO A 41 11.38 -16.99 25.04
C PRO A 41 10.11 -17.79 25.37
N SER A 42 8.96 -17.23 25.00
CA SER A 42 7.62 -17.80 25.18
C SER A 42 7.47 -19.17 24.48
N PRO A 43 6.79 -20.16 25.11
CA PRO A 43 6.72 -21.54 24.62
C PRO A 43 5.94 -21.75 23.32
N SER A 44 5.28 -20.72 22.77
CA SER A 44 4.52 -20.78 21.52
C SER A 44 5.34 -20.56 20.24
N VAL A 45 6.63 -20.22 20.33
CA VAL A 45 7.49 -19.92 19.16
C VAL A 45 8.59 -20.98 18.92
N THR A 46 8.92 -21.79 19.93
CA THR A 46 9.98 -22.81 19.84
C THR A 46 9.65 -23.99 18.92
N ASN A 47 8.38 -24.24 18.61
CA ASN A 47 7.95 -25.39 17.79
C ASN A 47 8.02 -25.13 16.28
N LEU A 48 8.29 -23.90 15.85
CA LEU A 48 8.47 -23.61 14.43
C LEU A 48 9.83 -24.09 13.90
N ASP A 49 10.89 -24.18 14.71
CA ASP A 49 12.20 -24.67 14.24
C ASP A 49 12.22 -26.20 14.08
N GLN A 50 11.44 -26.95 14.88
CA GLN A 50 11.46 -28.42 14.88
C GLN A 50 10.62 -29.08 13.78
N SER A 51 9.65 -28.36 13.19
CA SER A 51 8.87 -28.90 12.06
C SER A 51 9.63 -28.87 10.72
N PHE A 52 10.89 -28.43 10.70
CA PHE A 52 11.71 -28.30 9.48
C PHE A 52 12.71 -29.43 9.24
N ASP A 53 12.89 -30.37 10.19
CA ASP A 53 13.95 -31.39 10.10
C ASP A 53 13.49 -32.77 9.59
N SER A 54 12.23 -32.95 9.22
CA SER A 54 11.75 -34.21 8.65
C SER A 54 11.12 -34.01 7.28
N ILE A 55 11.94 -34.27 6.25
CA ILE A 55 11.66 -34.91 4.95
C ILE A 55 12.77 -34.42 4.00
N VAL A 56 13.87 -35.18 3.98
CA VAL A 56 14.87 -35.16 2.91
C VAL A 56 14.99 -36.59 2.41
N SER A 57 14.57 -36.82 1.18
CA SER A 57 15.00 -37.98 0.39
C SER A 57 15.71 -37.44 -0.85
N PRO A 58 16.92 -37.92 -1.18
CA PRO A 58 17.65 -37.41 -2.33
C PRO A 58 17.15 -38.08 -3.61
N GLY A 59 16.37 -37.35 -4.40
CA GLY A 59 16.04 -37.72 -5.78
C GLY A 59 17.01 -37.05 -6.76
N THR A 60 17.97 -37.81 -7.27
CA THR A 60 18.85 -37.42 -8.38
C THR A 60 18.09 -37.46 -9.70
N GLY A 61 17.68 -36.28 -10.20
CA GLY A 61 17.08 -36.12 -11.52
C GLY A 61 17.99 -35.35 -12.46
N ARG A 62 18.58 -36.04 -13.45
CA ARG A 62 19.35 -35.46 -14.56
C ARG A 62 18.46 -34.54 -15.40
N GLN A 63 18.96 -33.33 -15.69
CA GLN A 63 18.41 -32.46 -16.73
C GLN A 63 18.64 -33.09 -18.11
N SER A 64 17.58 -33.22 -18.90
CA SER A 64 17.67 -33.45 -20.35
C SER A 64 17.17 -32.20 -21.05
N GLY A 65 18.09 -31.50 -21.72
CA GLY A 65 17.79 -30.33 -22.53
C GLY A 65 17.21 -30.76 -23.88
N TYR A 66 15.98 -30.35 -24.15
CA TYR A 66 15.46 -30.27 -25.51
C TYR A 66 15.62 -28.83 -25.98
N LEU A 67 16.63 -28.61 -26.82
CA LEU A 67 16.75 -27.42 -27.67
C LEU A 67 15.70 -27.53 -28.77
N VAL A 68 14.65 -26.72 -28.69
CA VAL A 68 13.83 -26.38 -29.86
C VAL A 68 14.15 -24.94 -30.20
N SER A 69 14.92 -24.77 -31.28
CA SER A 69 15.06 -23.49 -31.94
C SER A 69 13.73 -23.11 -32.57
N SER A 70 13.05 -22.10 -32.04
CA SER A 70 12.11 -21.31 -32.82
C SER A 70 12.51 -19.85 -32.68
N GLU A 71 12.93 -19.25 -33.80
CA GLU A 71 13.09 -17.81 -33.97
C GLU A 71 11.70 -17.15 -33.98
N SER A 72 11.00 -17.23 -32.85
CA SER A 72 9.89 -16.33 -32.54
C SER A 72 10.46 -15.28 -31.59
N GLY A 73 10.42 -14.01 -31.99
CA GLY A 73 10.90 -12.92 -31.13
C GLY A 73 10.20 -13.02 -29.77
N LEU A 74 10.98 -12.92 -28.68
CA LEU A 74 10.44 -12.91 -27.31
C LEU A 74 9.35 -11.83 -27.21
N THR A 75 8.13 -12.24 -26.85
CA THR A 75 7.06 -11.27 -26.61
C THR A 75 7.41 -10.44 -25.37
N MET A 76 6.81 -9.25 -25.24
CA MET A 76 6.98 -8.44 -24.02
C MET A 76 6.54 -9.19 -22.75
N VAL A 77 5.58 -10.11 -22.87
CA VAL A 77 5.14 -10.99 -21.79
C VAL A 77 6.22 -12.03 -21.43
N ASP A 78 6.88 -12.63 -22.42
CA ASP A 78 7.98 -13.58 -22.18
C ASP A 78 9.18 -12.88 -21.52
N GLU A 79 9.54 -11.70 -22.01
CA GLU A 79 10.58 -10.87 -21.41
C GLU A 79 10.23 -10.53 -19.95
N ALA A 80 8.99 -10.11 -19.69
CA ALA A 80 8.53 -9.80 -18.34
C ALA A 80 8.64 -11.00 -17.39
N TRP A 81 8.26 -12.20 -17.82
CA TRP A 81 8.39 -13.41 -17.01
C TRP A 81 9.84 -13.78 -16.73
N GLU A 82 10.73 -13.64 -17.72
CA GLU A 82 12.15 -13.87 -17.54
C GLU A 82 12.78 -12.90 -16.54
N ARG A 83 12.41 -11.61 -16.61
CA ARG A 83 12.85 -10.59 -15.65
C ARG A 83 12.31 -10.85 -14.24
N LEU A 84 11.03 -11.23 -14.12
CA LEU A 84 10.42 -11.55 -12.84
C LEU A 84 11.13 -12.76 -12.18
N ARG A 85 11.41 -13.84 -12.93
CA ARG A 85 12.13 -15.01 -12.39
C ARG A 85 13.54 -14.67 -11.92
N LYS A 86 14.26 -13.83 -12.66
CA LYS A 86 15.60 -13.35 -12.25
C LYS A 86 15.59 -12.59 -10.92
N SER A 87 14.45 -12.00 -10.53
CA SER A 87 14.31 -11.27 -9.28
C SER A 87 14.09 -12.15 -8.04
N PHE A 88 13.95 -13.48 -8.20
CA PHE A 88 13.61 -14.37 -7.10
C PHE A 88 14.73 -14.42 -6.05
N VAL A 89 14.31 -14.34 -4.79
CA VAL A 89 15.19 -14.46 -3.62
C VAL A 89 14.96 -15.82 -2.99
N TYR A 90 16.05 -16.52 -2.68
CA TYR A 90 16.02 -17.88 -2.14
C TYR A 90 16.57 -17.94 -0.72
N VAL A 91 15.98 -18.80 0.10
CA VAL A 91 16.52 -19.20 1.42
C VAL A 91 16.53 -20.72 1.44
N LYS A 92 17.71 -21.32 1.65
CA LYS A 92 17.95 -22.76 1.62
C LYS A 92 17.38 -23.41 0.34
N GLY A 93 17.60 -22.76 -0.81
CA GLY A 93 17.12 -23.21 -2.11
C GLY A 93 15.60 -23.04 -2.37
N ARG A 94 14.83 -22.52 -1.41
CA ARG A 94 13.39 -22.25 -1.59
C ARG A 94 13.12 -20.79 -1.89
N PRO A 95 12.27 -20.46 -2.87
CA PRO A 95 11.96 -19.06 -3.18
C PRO A 95 11.11 -18.45 -2.06
N VAL A 96 11.50 -17.27 -1.57
CA VAL A 96 10.87 -16.59 -0.42
C VAL A 96 10.38 -15.18 -0.73
N GLY A 97 10.58 -14.70 -1.96
CA GLY A 97 10.22 -13.33 -2.35
C GLY A 97 10.90 -12.91 -3.64
N THR A 98 10.75 -11.63 -3.98
CA THR A 98 11.42 -11.01 -5.12
C THR A 98 12.14 -9.72 -4.70
N LEU A 99 13.30 -9.45 -5.28
CA LEU A 99 14.00 -8.17 -5.11
C LEU A 99 13.13 -6.99 -5.59
N ALA A 100 13.29 -5.80 -5.03
CA ALA A 100 12.58 -4.61 -5.52
C ALA A 100 13.03 -4.18 -6.92
N ALA A 101 14.34 -4.19 -7.20
CA ALA A 101 14.85 -3.95 -8.55
C ALA A 101 16.13 -4.74 -8.85
N ILE A 102 16.37 -4.99 -10.13
CA ILE A 102 17.65 -5.52 -10.64
C ILE A 102 18.23 -4.50 -11.62
N ASP A 103 18.68 -3.37 -11.08
CA ASP A 103 19.29 -2.30 -11.88
C ASP A 103 20.81 -2.46 -11.91
N PRO A 104 21.42 -2.89 -13.03
CA PRO A 104 22.87 -3.03 -13.13
C PRO A 104 23.60 -1.67 -13.18
N SER A 105 22.88 -0.57 -13.38
CA SER A 105 23.46 0.75 -13.61
C SER A 105 23.55 1.64 -12.37
N ALA A 106 23.02 1.20 -11.23
CA ALA A 106 22.98 2.03 -10.03
C ALA A 106 23.11 1.21 -8.73
N GLU A 107 23.68 1.81 -7.69
CA GLU A 107 23.91 1.15 -6.40
C GLU A 107 22.62 0.57 -5.81
N ALA A 108 22.68 -0.63 -5.24
CA ALA A 108 21.47 -1.33 -4.80
C ALA A 108 20.69 -0.61 -3.68
N LEU A 109 21.36 0.13 -2.78
CA LEU A 109 20.74 0.69 -1.56
C LEU A 109 19.84 -0.34 -0.85
N ASN A 110 18.55 -0.05 -0.69
CA ASN A 110 17.53 -0.97 -0.20
C ASN A 110 16.77 -1.70 -1.32
N TYR A 111 16.99 -1.38 -2.60
CA TYR A 111 16.30 -2.04 -3.74
C TYR A 111 16.72 -3.51 -3.93
N ASN A 112 17.75 -3.99 -3.25
CA ASN A 112 18.10 -5.40 -3.13
C ASN A 112 17.37 -6.15 -2.00
N GLN A 113 16.37 -5.52 -1.37
CA GLN A 113 15.55 -6.16 -0.35
C GLN A 113 14.22 -6.62 -0.94
N VAL A 114 13.58 -7.57 -0.26
CA VAL A 114 12.21 -8.00 -0.53
C VAL A 114 11.27 -7.12 0.28
N PHE A 115 10.56 -6.20 -0.38
CA PHE A 115 9.53 -5.38 0.24
C PHE A 115 8.17 -6.07 0.19
N VAL A 116 7.34 -5.88 1.23
CA VAL A 116 6.01 -6.49 1.28
C VAL A 116 5.10 -5.96 0.18
N ARG A 117 5.09 -4.64 -0.04
CA ARG A 117 4.27 -4.00 -1.08
C ARG A 117 4.75 -4.37 -2.49
N ASP A 118 6.06 -4.45 -2.72
CA ASP A 118 6.65 -4.77 -4.03
C ASP A 118 6.44 -6.25 -4.39
N PHE A 119 6.50 -7.14 -3.40
CA PHE A 119 6.25 -8.56 -3.62
C PHE A 119 4.78 -8.86 -3.92
N PHE A 120 3.84 -8.02 -3.47
CA PHE A 120 2.40 -8.26 -3.64
C PHE A 120 2.00 -8.58 -5.11
N PRO A 121 2.30 -7.72 -6.12
CA PRO A 121 2.00 -8.05 -7.51
C PRO A 121 2.78 -9.27 -8.02
N SER A 122 4.03 -9.49 -7.58
CA SER A 122 4.80 -10.70 -7.93
C SER A 122 4.11 -11.97 -7.44
N GLY A 123 3.62 -11.95 -6.19
CA GLY A 123 2.87 -13.04 -5.60
C GLY A 123 1.56 -13.30 -6.32
N LEU A 124 0.80 -12.25 -6.68
CA LEU A 124 -0.39 -12.40 -7.52
C LEU A 124 -0.04 -12.99 -8.90
N ALA A 125 1.04 -12.54 -9.53
CA ALA A 125 1.46 -13.09 -10.81
C ALA A 125 1.74 -14.59 -10.70
N CYS A 126 2.46 -15.03 -9.67
CA CYS A 126 2.75 -16.44 -9.44
C CYS A 126 1.47 -17.27 -9.16
N LEU A 127 0.49 -16.71 -8.44
CA LEU A 127 -0.80 -17.37 -8.19
C LEU A 127 -1.70 -17.45 -9.44
N MET A 128 -1.64 -16.45 -10.32
CA MET A 128 -2.45 -16.36 -11.54
C MET A 128 -1.86 -17.12 -12.73
N LYS A 129 -0.57 -17.46 -12.67
CA LYS A 129 0.10 -18.25 -13.69
C LYS A 129 -0.62 -19.58 -13.91
N SER A 130 -0.55 -20.10 -15.14
CA SER A 130 -1.03 -21.44 -15.47
C SER A 130 0.15 -22.34 -15.89
N PRO A 131 0.50 -23.40 -15.14
CA PRO A 131 -0.04 -23.73 -13.81
C PRO A 131 0.41 -22.73 -12.72
N PRO A 132 -0.35 -22.61 -11.60
CA PRO A 132 0.02 -21.72 -10.50
C PRO A 132 1.32 -22.10 -9.80
N GLU A 133 2.06 -21.10 -9.31
CA GLU A 133 3.30 -21.26 -8.53
C GLU A 133 3.12 -20.71 -7.09
N PRO A 134 2.28 -21.35 -6.24
CA PRO A 134 1.93 -20.81 -4.92
C PRO A 134 3.05 -20.91 -3.88
N GLU A 135 4.07 -21.73 -4.13
CA GLU A 135 5.12 -22.06 -3.15
C GLU A 135 5.94 -20.83 -2.72
N ILE A 136 6.28 -19.93 -3.65
CA ILE A 136 6.96 -18.67 -3.31
C ILE A 136 6.12 -17.79 -2.40
N VAL A 137 4.80 -17.76 -2.61
CA VAL A 137 3.86 -16.98 -1.79
C VAL A 137 3.70 -17.58 -0.40
N LYS A 138 3.56 -18.90 -0.31
CA LYS A 138 3.53 -19.62 0.97
C LYS A 138 4.79 -19.34 1.80
N ASN A 139 5.96 -19.48 1.18
CA ASN A 139 7.24 -19.27 1.84
C ASN A 139 7.43 -17.80 2.26
N PHE A 140 7.02 -16.84 1.42
CA PHE A 140 7.00 -15.42 1.78
C PHE A 140 6.11 -15.14 3.00
N LEU A 141 4.86 -15.64 3.00
CA LEU A 141 3.90 -15.43 4.09
C LEU A 141 4.42 -16.00 5.42
N LEU A 142 4.93 -17.24 5.40
CA LEU A 142 5.53 -17.88 6.58
C LEU A 142 6.78 -17.14 7.06
N LYS A 143 7.63 -16.66 6.15
CA LYS A 143 8.87 -15.99 6.53
C LYS A 143 8.62 -14.61 7.12
N THR A 144 7.71 -13.85 6.54
CA THR A 144 7.33 -12.53 7.08
C THR A 144 6.59 -12.64 8.40
N LEU A 145 5.79 -13.69 8.60
CA LEU A 145 5.20 -14.03 9.90
C LEU A 145 6.26 -14.42 10.94
N TYR A 146 7.27 -15.20 10.57
CA TYR A 146 8.41 -15.49 11.46
C TYR A 146 9.13 -14.20 11.89
N LEU A 147 9.31 -13.23 10.97
CA LEU A 147 9.88 -11.91 11.27
C LEU A 147 8.93 -11.06 12.14
N GLN A 148 7.60 -11.25 12.03
CA GLN A 148 6.64 -10.60 12.91
C GLN A 148 6.89 -10.98 14.38
N GLY A 149 7.20 -12.25 14.67
CA GLY A 149 7.47 -12.73 16.03
C GLY A 149 8.79 -12.28 16.67
N TRP A 150 9.61 -11.47 15.98
CA TRP A 150 10.87 -10.96 16.54
C TRP A 150 10.64 -9.85 17.57
N GLU A 151 11.53 -9.73 18.56
CA GLU A 151 11.64 -8.50 19.34
C GLU A 151 12.19 -7.38 18.45
N LYS A 152 11.41 -6.32 18.27
CA LYS A 152 11.77 -5.19 17.39
C LYS A 152 12.06 -3.98 18.26
N ARG A 153 13.27 -3.44 18.15
CA ARG A 153 13.65 -2.20 18.83
C ARG A 153 14.13 -1.15 17.84
N ILE A 154 13.69 0.08 18.04
CA ILE A 154 14.26 1.27 17.41
C ILE A 154 14.76 2.15 18.55
N ASP A 155 16.08 2.30 18.64
CA ASP A 155 16.77 2.91 19.78
C ASP A 155 16.29 2.28 21.11
N ASN A 156 15.63 3.05 21.97
CA ASN A 156 15.11 2.61 23.27
C ASN A 156 13.60 2.27 23.25
N PHE A 157 12.98 2.18 22.07
CA PHE A 157 11.55 1.89 21.93
C PHE A 157 11.32 0.51 21.33
N THR A 158 10.61 -0.35 22.07
CA THR A 158 10.15 -1.64 21.58
C THR A 158 8.85 -1.45 20.79
N LEU A 159 8.83 -1.94 19.55
CA LEU A 159 7.63 -1.87 18.71
C LEU A 159 6.57 -2.87 19.16
N GLY A 160 5.32 -2.62 18.77
CA GLY A 160 4.23 -3.56 19.01
C GLY A 160 4.46 -4.92 18.36
N GLU A 161 3.94 -5.97 18.99
CA GLU A 161 4.14 -7.38 18.59
C GLU A 161 3.74 -7.60 17.12
N GLY A 162 2.59 -7.06 16.71
CA GLY A 162 2.04 -7.25 15.37
C GLY A 162 2.66 -6.44 14.23
N VAL A 163 3.72 -5.67 14.50
CA VAL A 163 4.36 -4.85 13.46
C VAL A 163 5.04 -5.74 12.42
N MET A 164 4.49 -5.72 11.21
CA MET A 164 5.08 -6.36 10.05
C MET A 164 6.30 -5.58 9.52
N PRO A 165 7.33 -6.25 8.97
CA PRO A 165 8.47 -5.55 8.39
C PRO A 165 8.06 -4.78 7.11
N ALA A 166 8.76 -3.68 6.83
CA ALA A 166 8.71 -3.02 5.54
C ALA A 166 9.34 -3.90 4.46
N SER A 167 10.53 -4.44 4.78
CA SER A 167 11.32 -5.28 3.90
C SER A 167 12.22 -6.24 4.68
N PHE A 168 12.78 -7.22 3.98
CA PHE A 168 13.87 -8.05 4.50
C PHE A 168 14.87 -8.40 3.39
N LYS A 169 16.09 -8.77 3.79
CA LYS A 169 17.10 -9.36 2.89
C LYS A 169 17.69 -10.63 3.46
N VAL A 170 18.24 -11.44 2.57
CA VAL A 170 18.96 -12.67 2.87
C VAL A 170 20.45 -12.38 2.72
N LEU A 171 21.24 -12.64 3.75
CA LEU A 171 22.70 -12.66 3.68
C LEU A 171 23.19 -14.08 3.83
N TYR A 172 24.03 -14.53 2.90
CA TYR A 172 24.71 -15.82 3.03
C TYR A 172 25.97 -15.62 3.88
N ASP A 173 26.02 -16.29 5.04
CA ASP A 173 27.22 -16.36 5.85
C ASP A 173 28.09 -17.52 5.32
N SER A 174 29.14 -17.18 4.58
CA SER A 174 30.08 -18.16 4.00
C SER A 174 30.88 -18.92 5.06
N HIS A 175 31.05 -18.37 6.26
CA HIS A 175 31.77 -19.03 7.35
C HIS A 175 30.89 -20.05 8.07
N ARG A 176 29.60 -19.77 8.21
CA ARG A 176 28.64 -20.65 8.90
C ARG A 176 27.84 -21.54 7.95
N GLY A 177 27.97 -21.34 6.63
CA GLY A 177 27.21 -22.03 5.60
C GLY A 177 25.70 -21.82 5.73
N LYS A 178 25.26 -20.67 6.26
CA LYS A 178 23.87 -20.45 6.66
C LYS A 178 23.32 -19.11 6.16
N ASP A 179 22.09 -19.14 5.68
CA ASP A 179 21.31 -17.94 5.37
C ASP A 179 20.88 -17.22 6.65
N THR A 180 21.19 -15.93 6.72
CA THR A 180 20.77 -15.02 7.79
C THR A 180 19.78 -14.01 7.23
N LEU A 181 18.62 -13.89 7.88
CA LEU A 181 17.62 -12.89 7.53
C LEU A 181 17.88 -11.59 8.27
N ILE A 182 17.67 -10.48 7.58
CA ILE A 182 17.72 -9.15 8.14
C ILE A 182 16.45 -8.43 7.73
N ALA A 183 15.62 -8.05 8.71
CA ALA A 183 14.39 -7.31 8.48
C ALA A 183 14.55 -5.82 8.82
N ASP A 184 13.79 -4.98 8.14
CA ASP A 184 13.62 -3.56 8.46
C ASP A 184 12.16 -3.28 8.82
N PHE A 185 11.94 -2.82 10.05
CA PHE A 185 10.62 -2.44 10.58
C PHE A 185 10.36 -0.93 10.54
N GLY A 186 11.19 -0.18 9.81
CA GLY A 186 11.17 1.29 9.74
C GLY A 186 12.36 1.94 10.44
N GLY A 187 13.14 1.20 11.23
CA GLY A 187 14.32 1.72 11.92
C GLY A 187 15.47 2.07 11.00
N ARG A 188 15.54 1.46 9.80
CA ARG A 188 16.55 1.76 8.77
C ARG A 188 15.98 2.49 7.56
N ALA A 189 14.67 2.71 7.54
CA ALA A 189 13.99 3.45 6.49
C ALA A 189 14.38 4.94 6.53
N ILE A 190 14.52 5.54 5.36
CA ILE A 190 14.70 7.00 5.23
C ILE A 190 13.49 7.69 5.87
N GLY A 191 13.74 8.60 6.81
CA GLY A 191 12.69 9.29 7.57
C GLY A 191 11.99 8.43 8.64
N ARG A 192 12.49 7.22 8.93
CA ARG A 192 11.93 6.29 9.94
C ARG A 192 10.43 6.01 9.79
N VAL A 193 9.97 5.88 8.55
CA VAL A 193 8.55 5.67 8.22
C VAL A 193 8.07 4.30 8.70
N ALA A 194 6.94 4.28 9.41
CA ALA A 194 6.31 3.04 9.86
C ALA A 194 5.59 2.32 8.69
N PRO A 195 5.83 1.02 8.46
CA PRO A 195 5.25 0.26 7.35
C PRO A 195 3.84 -0.26 7.68
N VAL A 196 2.90 0.66 7.89
CA VAL A 196 1.51 0.34 8.25
C VAL A 196 0.81 -0.49 7.16
N ASP A 197 1.11 -0.21 5.89
CA ASP A 197 0.58 -0.91 4.72
C ASP A 197 1.03 -2.38 4.66
N SER A 198 2.21 -2.73 5.16
CA SER A 198 2.76 -4.10 5.11
C SER A 198 1.81 -5.13 5.73
N GLY A 199 1.22 -4.85 6.90
CA GLY A 199 0.30 -5.80 7.53
C GLY A 199 -1.01 -5.97 6.77
N PHE A 200 -1.54 -4.90 6.19
CA PHE A 200 -2.75 -4.99 5.37
C PHE A 200 -2.50 -5.78 4.09
N TRP A 201 -1.40 -5.51 3.38
CA TRP A 201 -1.02 -6.26 2.19
C TRP A 201 -0.76 -7.73 2.50
N TRP A 202 -0.15 -8.05 3.65
CA TRP A 202 0.06 -9.42 4.08
C TRP A 202 -1.28 -10.17 4.28
N ILE A 203 -2.25 -9.56 4.98
CA ILE A 203 -3.58 -10.16 5.19
C ILE A 203 -4.30 -10.38 3.86
N ILE A 204 -4.23 -9.41 2.95
CA ILE A 204 -4.86 -9.50 1.62
C ILE A 204 -4.18 -10.58 0.77
N LEU A 205 -2.85 -10.72 0.85
CA LEU A 205 -2.09 -11.73 0.11
C LEU A 205 -2.38 -13.14 0.62
N LEU A 206 -2.47 -13.32 1.94
CA LEU A 206 -2.89 -14.57 2.57
C LEU A 206 -4.29 -15.00 2.11
N ARG A 207 -5.23 -14.05 2.03
CA ARG A 207 -6.57 -14.29 1.46
C ARG A 207 -6.51 -14.67 -0.03
N SER A 208 -5.60 -14.07 -0.79
CA SER A 208 -5.40 -14.41 -2.21
C SER A 208 -4.83 -15.83 -2.37
N TYR A 209 -3.83 -16.19 -1.55
CA TYR A 209 -3.22 -17.52 -1.50
C TYR A 209 -4.25 -18.60 -1.16
N THR A 210 -5.00 -18.44 -0.06
CA THR A 210 -6.02 -19.40 0.39
C THR A 210 -7.13 -19.58 -0.66
N ARG A 211 -7.51 -18.52 -1.37
CA ARG A 211 -8.50 -18.58 -2.46
C ARG A 211 -8.00 -19.35 -3.68
N CYS A 212 -6.75 -19.13 -4.07
CA CYS A 212 -6.12 -19.82 -5.20
C CYS A 212 -5.88 -21.30 -4.90
N THR A 213 -5.30 -21.61 -3.73
CA THR A 213 -4.81 -22.94 -3.38
C THR A 213 -5.82 -23.83 -2.65
N ARG A 214 -6.86 -23.23 -2.04
CA ARG A 214 -7.76 -23.90 -1.07
C ARG A 214 -7.05 -24.43 0.18
N ASP A 215 -5.79 -24.05 0.42
CA ASP A 215 -5.04 -24.36 1.63
C ASP A 215 -5.40 -23.33 2.72
N HIS A 216 -6.21 -23.76 3.70
CA HIS A 216 -6.69 -22.93 4.80
C HIS A 216 -5.83 -23.02 6.07
N MET A 217 -4.81 -23.88 6.11
CA MET A 217 -3.98 -24.09 7.32
C MET A 217 -3.20 -22.84 7.71
N LEU A 218 -2.84 -22.01 6.74
CA LEU A 218 -2.02 -20.81 6.94
C LEU A 218 -2.81 -19.63 7.54
N SER A 219 -4.14 -19.65 7.50
CA SER A 219 -4.97 -18.48 7.85
C SER A 219 -5.39 -18.36 9.32
N GLU A 220 -4.79 -19.16 10.21
CA GLU A 220 -5.23 -19.30 11.61
C GLU A 220 -4.54 -18.32 12.61
N LEU A 221 -3.87 -17.25 12.16
CA LEU A 221 -3.03 -16.37 13.01
C LEU A 221 -3.43 -14.86 12.93
N PRO A 222 -3.46 -14.08 14.04
CA PRO A 222 -4.03 -12.72 14.09
C PRO A 222 -3.00 -11.55 14.11
N GLU A 223 -3.40 -10.31 13.70
CA GLU A 223 -3.08 -8.96 14.30
C GLU A 223 -3.36 -7.72 13.38
N GLY A 224 -3.32 -6.47 13.91
CA GLY A 224 -3.82 -5.21 13.27
C GLY A 224 -3.00 -3.89 13.47
N ILE A 225 -3.42 -2.75 12.87
CA ILE A 225 -2.63 -1.48 12.69
C ILE A 225 -3.50 -0.15 12.65
N TYR A 226 -2.91 1.07 12.79
CA TYR A 226 -3.50 2.44 12.93
C TYR A 226 -3.13 3.48 11.82
N GLY A 227 -4.00 4.50 11.59
CA GLY A 227 -3.83 5.68 10.69
C GLY A 227 -5.14 6.08 9.96
N TYR A 228 -5.23 7.24 9.25
CA TYR A 228 -6.44 7.70 8.48
C TYR A 228 -6.33 8.12 6.97
N PRO A 229 -5.22 7.98 6.21
CA PRO A 229 -5.25 8.35 4.78
C PRO A 229 -6.10 7.36 3.96
N ILE A 230 -6.72 7.78 2.84
CA ILE A 230 -7.67 6.93 2.09
C ILE A 230 -7.08 5.59 1.64
N GLU A 231 -5.80 5.56 1.26
CA GLU A 231 -5.09 4.33 0.93
C GLU A 231 -5.07 3.36 2.13
N ILE A 232 -4.70 3.85 3.31
CA ILE A 232 -4.71 3.06 4.54
C ILE A 232 -6.14 2.70 4.97
N GLN A 233 -7.14 3.58 4.81
CA GLN A 233 -8.53 3.27 5.18
C GLN A 233 -9.12 2.20 4.28
N ALA A 234 -8.88 2.28 2.98
CA ALA A 234 -9.34 1.30 2.01
C ALA A 234 -8.62 -0.05 2.22
N LEU A 235 -7.30 -0.06 2.44
CA LEU A 235 -6.54 -1.26 2.77
C LEU A 235 -6.95 -1.86 4.11
N PHE A 236 -7.17 -1.04 5.14
CA PHE A 236 -7.64 -1.49 6.44
C PHE A 236 -9.04 -2.10 6.33
N PHE A 237 -9.95 -1.46 5.61
CA PHE A 237 -11.28 -2.00 5.34
C PHE A 237 -11.22 -3.34 4.59
N PHE A 238 -10.38 -3.44 3.55
CA PHE A 238 -10.18 -4.69 2.82
C PHE A 238 -9.60 -5.78 3.75
N ALA A 239 -8.54 -5.48 4.50
CA ALA A 239 -7.93 -6.39 5.45
C ALA A 239 -8.92 -6.86 6.52
N LEU A 240 -9.76 -5.98 7.08
CA LEU A 240 -10.82 -6.35 8.03
C LEU A 240 -11.83 -7.33 7.42
N ARG A 241 -12.28 -7.08 6.19
CA ARG A 241 -13.21 -8.00 5.51
C ARG A 241 -12.54 -9.35 5.19
N CYS A 242 -11.27 -9.35 4.79
CA CYS A 242 -10.48 -10.56 4.59
C CYS A 242 -10.31 -11.35 5.90
N ALA A 243 -9.90 -10.68 6.98
CA ALA A 243 -9.74 -11.27 8.31
C ALA A 243 -11.04 -11.91 8.79
N LYS A 244 -12.19 -11.23 8.63
CA LYS A 244 -13.50 -11.79 8.96
C LYS A 244 -13.80 -13.11 8.21
N GLN A 245 -13.36 -13.26 6.96
CA GLN A 245 -13.57 -14.50 6.19
C GLN A 245 -12.67 -15.65 6.64
N MET A 246 -11.57 -15.36 7.34
CA MET A 246 -10.53 -16.33 7.70
C MET A 246 -10.52 -16.68 9.19
N LEU A 247 -10.96 -15.78 10.06
CA LEU A 247 -11.00 -15.98 11.51
C LEU A 247 -12.04 -17.02 11.91
N LYS A 248 -11.64 -17.92 12.82
CA LYS A 248 -12.53 -18.89 13.46
C LYS A 248 -13.16 -18.30 14.74
N PRO A 249 -14.38 -18.68 15.12
CA PRO A 249 -15.06 -18.11 16.29
C PRO A 249 -14.51 -18.60 17.64
N GLU A 250 -13.78 -19.71 17.68
CA GLU A 250 -13.20 -20.28 18.90
C GLU A 250 -12.01 -19.45 19.42
N GLY A 251 -11.55 -19.69 20.66
CA GLY A 251 -10.30 -19.12 21.20
C GLY A 251 -10.26 -17.58 21.32
N GLY A 252 -11.39 -16.93 21.53
CA GLY A 252 -11.50 -15.45 21.56
C GLY A 252 -11.80 -14.81 20.19
N GLY A 253 -11.82 -15.61 19.11
CA GLY A 253 -12.09 -15.14 17.76
C GLY A 253 -13.49 -14.54 17.58
N LYS A 254 -14.50 -15.02 18.30
CA LYS A 254 -15.85 -14.45 18.28
C LYS A 254 -15.88 -12.96 18.67
N GLU A 255 -15.22 -12.60 19.77
CA GLU A 255 -15.16 -11.20 20.22
C GLU A 255 -14.42 -10.33 19.19
N LEU A 256 -13.32 -10.85 18.64
CA LEU A 256 -12.56 -10.16 17.60
C LEU A 256 -13.40 -9.95 16.33
N ILE A 257 -14.16 -10.96 15.88
CA ILE A 257 -15.08 -10.87 14.73
C ILE A 257 -16.17 -9.81 15.00
N GLU A 258 -16.73 -9.74 16.20
CA GLU A 258 -17.72 -8.72 16.57
C GLU A 258 -17.13 -7.30 16.55
N ARG A 259 -15.89 -7.13 17.02
CA ARG A 259 -15.15 -5.86 16.97
C ARG A 259 -14.84 -5.45 15.52
N ILE A 260 -14.44 -6.41 14.69
CA ILE A 260 -14.22 -6.23 13.25
C ILE A 260 -15.51 -5.77 12.58
N ASP A 261 -16.65 -6.40 12.87
CA ASP A 261 -17.93 -6.04 12.27
C ASP A 261 -18.42 -4.64 12.63
N LYS A 262 -18.28 -4.25 13.91
CA LYS A 262 -18.56 -2.88 14.34
C LYS A 262 -17.66 -1.88 13.61
N ARG A 263 -16.37 -2.18 13.45
CA ARG A 263 -15.42 -1.31 12.76
C ARG A 263 -15.69 -1.20 11.26
N ILE A 264 -15.98 -2.30 10.58
CA ILE A 264 -16.37 -2.33 9.16
C ILE A 264 -17.58 -1.43 8.93
N THR A 265 -18.60 -1.54 9.79
CA THR A 265 -19.83 -0.73 9.67
C THR A 265 -19.54 0.77 9.83
N ALA A 266 -18.76 1.13 10.86
CA ALA A 266 -18.39 2.52 11.12
C ALA A 266 -17.50 3.12 10.01
N LEU A 267 -16.49 2.38 9.55
CA LEU A 267 -15.60 2.81 8.46
C LEU A 267 -16.35 2.98 7.15
N ARG A 268 -17.23 2.02 6.80
CA ARG A 268 -18.06 2.12 5.61
C ARG A 268 -18.87 3.41 5.61
N PHE A 269 -19.59 3.68 6.70
CA PHE A 269 -20.37 4.91 6.83
C PHE A 269 -19.47 6.14 6.73
N HIS A 270 -18.35 6.17 7.46
CA HIS A 270 -17.47 7.33 7.48
C HIS A 270 -16.89 7.65 6.09
N ILE A 271 -16.32 6.66 5.41
CA ILE A 271 -15.69 6.86 4.09
C ILE A 271 -16.73 7.19 3.02
N GLN A 272 -17.83 6.43 2.95
CA GLN A 272 -18.83 6.64 1.90
C GLN A 272 -19.52 8.01 1.98
N ASN A 273 -19.62 8.61 3.17
CA ASN A 273 -20.31 9.88 3.36
C ASN A 273 -19.36 11.08 3.39
N TYR A 274 -18.20 10.96 4.04
CA TYR A 274 -17.34 12.12 4.28
C TYR A 274 -16.14 12.22 3.35
N TYR A 275 -15.69 11.11 2.77
CA TYR A 275 -14.60 11.12 1.78
C TYR A 275 -15.13 11.24 0.36
N TRP A 276 -16.41 10.98 0.13
CA TRP A 276 -16.99 11.06 -1.21
C TRP A 276 -17.07 12.50 -1.69
N LEU A 277 -16.58 12.73 -2.90
CA LEU A 277 -16.67 14.01 -3.60
C LEU A 277 -17.10 13.75 -5.05
N ASP A 278 -18.22 14.34 -5.42
CA ASP A 278 -18.67 14.52 -6.80
C ASP A 278 -19.08 15.99 -6.99
N PHE A 279 -19.53 16.37 -8.18
CA PHE A 279 -19.96 17.74 -8.46
C PHE A 279 -21.03 18.25 -7.48
N THR A 280 -21.98 17.40 -7.10
CA THR A 280 -23.07 17.79 -6.19
C THR A 280 -22.53 18.04 -4.79
N GLN A 281 -21.68 17.14 -4.30
CA GLN A 281 -21.08 17.26 -2.98
C GLN A 281 -20.07 18.43 -2.92
N LEU A 282 -19.32 18.69 -3.99
CA LEU A 282 -18.45 19.86 -4.09
C LEU A 282 -19.26 21.16 -3.97
N ASN A 283 -20.39 21.25 -4.67
CA ASN A 283 -21.29 22.41 -4.58
C ASN A 283 -21.88 22.57 -3.17
N ASN A 284 -22.16 21.47 -2.46
CA ASN A 284 -22.59 21.52 -1.07
C ASN A 284 -21.49 22.04 -0.13
N ILE A 285 -20.25 21.53 -0.26
CA ILE A 285 -19.10 21.93 0.57
C ILE A 285 -18.73 23.39 0.32
N TYR A 286 -18.79 23.83 -0.94
CA TYR A 286 -18.56 25.23 -1.32
C TYR A 286 -19.53 26.21 -0.62
N ARG A 287 -20.70 25.73 -0.20
CA ARG A 287 -21.76 26.52 0.45
C ARG A 287 -21.84 26.28 1.95
N TYR A 288 -20.86 25.60 2.55
CA TYR A 288 -20.89 25.35 3.99
C TYR A 288 -20.87 26.63 4.80
N HIS A 289 -21.66 26.63 5.87
CA HIS A 289 -21.44 27.54 6.98
C HIS A 289 -20.30 26.99 7.85
N THR A 290 -19.59 27.90 8.52
CA THR A 290 -18.49 27.57 9.43
C THR A 290 -18.95 27.74 10.88
N GLU A 291 -18.14 27.22 11.81
CA GLU A 291 -18.37 27.33 13.26
C GLU A 291 -19.66 26.65 13.73
N GLU A 292 -20.11 25.63 13.01
CA GLU A 292 -21.28 24.84 13.38
C GLU A 292 -20.99 23.99 14.62
N TYR A 293 -21.64 24.31 15.75
CA TYR A 293 -21.50 23.58 17.01
C TYR A 293 -22.80 22.84 17.36
N SER A 294 -23.03 21.67 16.75
CA SER A 294 -24.17 20.79 17.12
C SER A 294 -23.99 19.35 16.60
N HIS A 295 -24.74 18.41 17.17
CA HIS A 295 -24.80 17.03 16.64
C HIS A 295 -25.46 16.93 15.26
N THR A 296 -26.23 17.95 14.88
CA THR A 296 -26.94 18.07 13.59
C THR A 296 -26.18 18.94 12.59
N ALA A 297 -24.92 19.30 12.89
CA ALA A 297 -24.07 20.06 11.98
C ALA A 297 -23.91 19.36 10.62
N VAL A 298 -24.02 20.14 9.56
CA VAL A 298 -23.77 19.73 8.17
C VAL A 298 -22.26 19.72 7.93
N ASN A 299 -21.57 20.81 8.29
CA ASN A 299 -20.12 20.93 8.18
C ASN A 299 -19.41 20.30 9.39
N LYS A 300 -19.48 18.97 9.50
CA LYS A 300 -19.00 18.22 10.68
C LYS A 300 -17.52 18.38 11.00
N PHE A 301 -16.71 18.75 10.02
CA PHE A 301 -15.27 18.91 10.18
C PHE A 301 -14.85 20.38 10.19
N ASN A 302 -15.80 21.32 10.18
CA ASN A 302 -15.54 22.76 10.12
C ASN A 302 -14.57 23.13 8.98
N VAL A 303 -14.80 22.58 7.79
CA VAL A 303 -14.03 22.90 6.59
C VAL A 303 -14.36 24.34 6.18
N ILE A 304 -13.33 25.13 5.92
CA ILE A 304 -13.47 26.51 5.43
C ILE A 304 -13.68 26.46 3.91
N PRO A 305 -14.81 26.92 3.34
CA PRO A 305 -15.05 26.84 1.89
C PRO A 305 -13.98 27.54 1.05
N ASP A 306 -13.47 28.68 1.54
CA ASP A 306 -12.41 29.44 0.87
C ASP A 306 -11.06 28.69 0.83
N SER A 307 -10.92 27.59 1.58
CA SER A 307 -9.73 26.74 1.54
C SER A 307 -9.77 25.67 0.45
N ILE A 308 -10.89 25.53 -0.28
CA ILE A 308 -11.00 24.61 -1.42
C ILE A 308 -10.08 25.11 -2.54
N PRO A 309 -9.11 24.31 -3.01
CA PRO A 309 -8.21 24.75 -4.06
C PRO A 309 -8.93 24.96 -5.40
N ASP A 310 -8.57 26.02 -6.14
CA ASP A 310 -9.20 26.39 -7.43
C ASP A 310 -9.24 25.23 -8.43
N TRP A 311 -8.16 24.45 -8.51
CA TRP A 311 -8.06 23.33 -9.45
C TRP A 311 -9.17 22.29 -9.26
N VAL A 312 -9.77 22.17 -8.07
CA VAL A 312 -10.83 21.20 -7.78
C VAL A 312 -12.09 21.52 -8.59
N PHE A 313 -12.42 22.81 -8.75
CA PHE A 313 -13.59 23.24 -9.50
C PHE A 313 -13.46 22.94 -11.00
N ASP A 314 -12.27 23.15 -11.57
CA ASP A 314 -11.99 22.84 -12.97
C ASP A 314 -11.85 21.33 -13.21
N PHE A 315 -11.26 20.62 -12.25
CA PHE A 315 -11.02 19.19 -12.34
C PHE A 315 -12.31 18.37 -12.18
N MET A 316 -13.27 18.78 -11.37
CA MET A 316 -14.48 17.99 -11.12
C MET A 316 -15.42 17.97 -12.33
N PRO A 317 -15.64 16.81 -13.01
CA PRO A 317 -16.59 16.73 -14.11
C PRO A 317 -18.04 16.73 -13.62
N LEU A 318 -18.99 17.03 -14.50
CA LEU A 318 -20.44 16.89 -14.20
C LEU A 318 -20.84 15.43 -13.96
N ARG A 319 -20.12 14.48 -14.59
CA ARG A 319 -20.29 13.05 -14.42
C ARG A 319 -19.00 12.45 -13.90
N GLY A 320 -19.03 11.97 -12.67
CA GLY A 320 -17.90 11.34 -12.01
C GLY A 320 -17.75 11.80 -10.57
N GLY A 321 -16.83 11.17 -9.86
CA GLY A 321 -16.54 11.47 -8.48
C GLY A 321 -15.49 10.53 -7.92
N TYR A 322 -14.95 10.84 -6.76
CA TYR A 322 -13.90 10.04 -6.13
C TYR A 322 -13.91 10.18 -4.61
N LEU A 323 -13.16 9.30 -3.96
CA LEU A 323 -12.83 9.43 -2.55
C LEU A 323 -11.59 10.31 -2.40
N ILE A 324 -11.73 11.45 -1.71
CA ILE A 324 -10.66 12.42 -1.48
C ILE A 324 -9.53 11.83 -0.62
N GLY A 325 -8.35 12.44 -0.69
CA GLY A 325 -7.15 11.91 -0.05
C GLY A 325 -7.22 11.82 1.47
N ASN A 326 -7.84 12.82 2.11
CA ASN A 326 -7.89 12.91 3.57
C ASN A 326 -9.05 13.80 4.06
N VAL A 327 -9.60 13.44 5.22
CA VAL A 327 -10.57 14.24 5.98
C VAL A 327 -10.13 14.30 7.43
N SER A 328 -9.99 15.51 7.96
CA SER A 328 -9.53 15.76 9.32
C SER A 328 -10.16 17.05 9.87
N PRO A 329 -10.06 17.31 11.19
CA PRO A 329 -10.56 18.56 11.76
C PRO A 329 -10.00 19.78 11.02
N ALA A 330 -10.92 20.64 10.55
CA ALA A 330 -10.67 21.86 9.76
C ALA A 330 -9.92 21.67 8.44
N ARG A 331 -9.77 20.44 7.93
CA ARG A 331 -8.98 20.19 6.71
C ARG A 331 -9.49 19.01 5.90
N MET A 332 -9.68 19.26 4.60
CA MET A 332 -9.86 18.24 3.57
C MET A 332 -8.69 18.30 2.57
N ASP A 333 -8.09 17.16 2.29
CA ASP A 333 -7.13 17.02 1.19
C ASP A 333 -7.88 16.51 -0.04
N PHE A 334 -8.21 17.44 -0.93
CA PHE A 334 -8.99 17.17 -2.14
C PHE A 334 -8.20 16.38 -3.18
N ARG A 335 -6.89 16.12 -3.02
CA ARG A 335 -6.14 15.37 -4.02
C ARG A 335 -6.74 13.98 -4.24
N TRP A 336 -6.72 13.55 -5.50
CA TRP A 336 -7.12 12.22 -5.91
C TRP A 336 -5.95 11.25 -5.68
N PHE A 337 -6.23 10.05 -5.19
CA PHE A 337 -5.24 8.98 -5.00
C PHE A 337 -5.76 7.69 -5.62
N LEU A 338 -5.01 7.13 -6.57
CA LEU A 338 -5.46 5.96 -7.33
C LEU A 338 -5.65 4.75 -6.42
N VAL A 339 -4.65 4.39 -5.61
CA VAL A 339 -4.66 3.15 -4.81
C VAL A 339 -5.89 3.12 -3.90
N GLY A 340 -6.16 4.21 -3.18
CA GLY A 340 -7.34 4.30 -2.29
C GLY A 340 -8.66 4.11 -3.04
N ASN A 341 -8.82 4.73 -4.21
CA ASN A 341 -10.03 4.61 -5.02
C ASN A 341 -10.20 3.21 -5.62
N CYS A 342 -9.14 2.61 -6.19
CA CYS A 342 -9.18 1.25 -6.72
C CYS A 342 -9.44 0.22 -5.61
N VAL A 343 -8.75 0.31 -4.47
CA VAL A 343 -8.96 -0.60 -3.33
C VAL A 343 -10.37 -0.45 -2.75
N ALA A 344 -10.93 0.78 -2.74
CA ALA A 344 -12.31 0.97 -2.31
C ALA A 344 -13.32 0.25 -3.22
N ILE A 345 -13.08 0.23 -4.54
CA ILE A 345 -13.88 -0.55 -5.49
C ILE A 345 -13.70 -2.05 -5.23
N LEU A 346 -12.47 -2.53 -5.15
CA LEU A 346 -12.13 -3.96 -5.01
C LEU A 346 -12.68 -4.57 -3.71
N SER A 347 -12.62 -3.82 -2.62
CA SER A 347 -13.12 -4.23 -1.30
C SER A 347 -14.63 -4.05 -1.13
N SER A 348 -15.33 -3.50 -2.12
CA SER A 348 -16.74 -3.06 -2.02
C SER A 348 -16.99 -2.08 -0.85
N LEU A 349 -16.02 -1.20 -0.61
CA LEU A 349 -16.17 -0.01 0.23
C LEU A 349 -16.90 1.09 -0.53
N ALA A 350 -16.54 1.33 -1.79
CA ALA A 350 -17.32 2.19 -2.68
C ALA A 350 -18.63 1.47 -3.04
N THR A 351 -19.75 2.20 -3.02
CA THR A 351 -21.03 1.69 -3.54
C THR A 351 -20.94 1.48 -5.06
N PRO A 352 -21.85 0.71 -5.70
CA PRO A 352 -21.88 0.59 -7.16
C PRO A 352 -21.93 1.92 -7.91
N ALA A 353 -22.71 2.87 -7.39
CA ALA A 353 -22.81 4.20 -7.97
C ALA A 353 -21.48 4.95 -7.86
N GLN A 354 -20.83 4.89 -6.69
CA GLN A 354 -19.51 5.49 -6.47
C GLN A 354 -18.43 4.84 -7.34
N ALA A 355 -18.42 3.50 -7.45
CA ALA A 355 -17.48 2.77 -8.29
C ALA A 355 -17.65 3.14 -9.78
N THR A 356 -18.90 3.28 -10.23
CA THR A 356 -19.21 3.76 -11.59
C THR A 356 -18.72 5.19 -11.79
N ALA A 357 -18.98 6.09 -10.84
CA ALA A 357 -18.56 7.48 -10.91
C ALA A 357 -17.03 7.64 -10.84
N ILE A 358 -16.30 6.78 -10.14
CA ILE A 358 -14.83 6.74 -10.17
C ILE A 358 -14.33 6.37 -11.57
N MET A 359 -14.98 5.41 -12.24
CA MET A 359 -14.61 5.04 -13.61
C MET A 359 -14.95 6.14 -14.62
N ASP A 360 -16.13 6.76 -14.49
CA ASP A 360 -16.53 7.91 -15.31
C ASP A 360 -15.52 9.07 -15.14
N LEU A 361 -15.04 9.35 -13.90
CA LEU A 361 -13.99 10.35 -13.66
C LEU A 361 -12.70 10.02 -14.40
N ILE A 362 -12.25 8.76 -14.38
CA ILE A 362 -11.03 8.33 -15.08
C ILE A 362 -11.18 8.51 -16.60
N GLU A 363 -12.35 8.22 -17.16
CA GLU A 363 -12.64 8.45 -18.58
C GLU A 363 -12.65 9.95 -18.92
N GLU A 364 -13.33 10.78 -18.12
CA GLU A 364 -13.47 12.24 -18.31
C GLU A 364 -12.17 13.03 -18.07
N ARG A 365 -11.26 12.50 -17.24
CA ARG A 365 -9.96 13.10 -16.90
C ARG A 365 -8.79 12.20 -17.30
N TRP A 366 -8.94 11.50 -18.42
CA TRP A 366 -7.93 10.55 -18.92
C TRP A 366 -6.55 11.18 -19.06
N GLU A 367 -6.44 12.37 -19.66
CA GLU A 367 -5.14 13.03 -19.86
C GLU A 367 -4.45 13.40 -18.54
N ASP A 368 -5.22 13.77 -17.52
CA ASP A 368 -4.69 14.16 -16.21
C ASP A 368 -4.28 12.94 -15.36
N LEU A 369 -5.11 11.89 -15.36
CA LEU A 369 -4.95 10.73 -14.47
C LEU A 369 -4.16 9.57 -15.11
N ILE A 370 -4.18 9.49 -16.44
CA ILE A 370 -3.51 8.47 -17.25
C ILE A 370 -2.40 9.09 -18.11
N GLY A 371 -2.73 10.08 -18.94
CA GLY A 371 -1.80 10.68 -19.89
C GLY A 371 -1.21 9.67 -20.89
N GLU A 372 0.08 9.79 -21.17
CA GLU A 372 0.84 8.96 -22.11
C GLU A 372 1.43 7.68 -21.46
N MET A 373 1.40 7.60 -20.14
CA MET A 373 1.83 6.43 -19.38
C MET A 373 0.93 6.23 -18.16
N PRO A 374 0.24 5.10 -18.04
CA PRO A 374 -0.56 4.80 -16.85
C PRO A 374 0.33 4.44 -15.65
N LEU A 375 0.04 4.83 -14.41
CA LEU A 375 -1.03 5.71 -13.92
C LEU A 375 -0.47 6.74 -12.94
N LYS A 376 -1.09 7.91 -12.83
CA LYS A 376 -0.77 8.83 -11.74
C LYS A 376 -1.00 8.19 -10.38
N ILE A 377 -0.03 8.31 -9.48
CA ILE A 377 -0.21 7.88 -8.08
C ILE A 377 -1.17 8.82 -7.34
N THR A 378 -1.07 10.12 -7.62
CA THR A 378 -1.93 11.17 -7.09
C THR A 378 -2.06 12.31 -8.09
N TYR A 379 -3.12 13.10 -7.96
CA TYR A 379 -3.35 14.31 -8.76
C TYR A 379 -4.00 15.42 -7.91
N PRO A 380 -3.60 16.70 -8.09
CA PRO A 380 -2.42 17.16 -8.83
C PRO A 380 -1.14 17.05 -7.99
N ALA A 381 0.00 17.40 -8.59
CA ALA A 381 1.25 17.60 -7.85
C ALA A 381 1.20 18.87 -7.00
N LEU A 382 1.86 18.83 -5.84
CA LEU A 382 2.18 20.00 -5.02
C LEU A 382 3.28 20.81 -5.71
N GLU A 383 3.08 22.12 -5.82
CA GLU A 383 4.02 23.05 -6.43
C GLU A 383 4.33 24.25 -5.51
N GLY A 384 5.41 25.00 -5.83
CA GLY A 384 5.75 26.25 -5.15
C GLY A 384 5.80 26.14 -3.62
N HIS A 385 5.01 26.99 -2.93
CA HIS A 385 4.95 27.00 -1.47
C HIS A 385 4.35 25.72 -0.87
N GLN A 386 3.36 25.12 -1.54
CA GLN A 386 2.74 23.89 -1.05
C GLN A 386 3.76 22.76 -1.03
N TRP A 387 4.58 22.61 -2.08
CA TRP A 387 5.67 21.64 -2.09
C TRP A 387 6.65 21.91 -0.94
N ARG A 388 7.16 23.14 -0.80
CA ARG A 388 8.12 23.49 0.27
C ARG A 388 7.60 23.13 1.66
N ILE A 389 6.35 23.49 1.96
CA ILE A 389 5.74 23.32 3.28
C ILE A 389 5.37 21.85 3.53
N VAL A 390 4.69 21.20 2.58
CA VAL A 390 4.14 19.85 2.80
C VAL A 390 5.20 18.77 2.70
N THR A 391 6.18 18.91 1.80
CA THR A 391 7.24 17.90 1.61
C THR A 391 8.51 18.22 2.41
N GLY A 392 8.63 19.41 2.99
CA GLY A 392 9.88 19.86 3.61
C GLY A 392 11.01 20.05 2.59
N CYS A 393 10.67 20.52 1.38
CA CYS A 393 11.59 20.69 0.26
C CYS A 393 12.24 19.38 -0.22
N ASP A 394 11.52 18.25 -0.14
CA ASP A 394 12.04 16.93 -0.55
C ASP A 394 12.44 16.91 -2.05
N PRO A 395 13.74 16.75 -2.37
CA PRO A 395 14.25 16.84 -3.74
C PRO A 395 13.91 15.61 -4.60
N LYS A 396 13.43 14.51 -4.02
CA LYS A 396 12.92 13.35 -4.78
C LYS A 396 11.47 13.56 -5.22
N ASN A 397 10.70 14.31 -4.45
CA ASN A 397 9.28 14.60 -4.67
C ASN A 397 9.04 15.97 -5.31
N THR A 398 9.83 16.32 -6.32
CA THR A 398 9.62 17.56 -7.11
C THR A 398 8.30 17.54 -7.90
N ARG A 399 7.95 18.64 -8.58
CA ARG A 399 6.72 18.73 -9.38
C ARG A 399 6.57 17.55 -10.34
N TRP A 400 5.43 16.87 -10.29
CA TRP A 400 5.10 15.74 -11.18
C TRP A 400 6.16 14.63 -11.17
N SER A 401 6.76 14.36 -10.00
CA SER A 401 7.86 13.41 -9.84
C SER A 401 7.62 12.49 -8.65
N TYR A 402 7.99 11.22 -8.81
CA TYR A 402 7.92 10.21 -7.75
C TYR A 402 6.53 10.16 -7.07
N HIS A 403 6.42 10.36 -5.76
CA HIS A 403 5.11 10.36 -5.08
C HIS A 403 4.31 11.64 -5.32
N ASN A 404 4.93 12.73 -5.77
CA ASN A 404 4.30 14.02 -5.98
C ASN A 404 3.77 14.17 -7.42
N GLY A 405 2.80 13.33 -7.79
CA GLY A 405 2.18 13.33 -9.12
C GLY A 405 2.98 12.60 -10.19
N GLY A 406 3.94 11.75 -9.79
CA GLY A 406 4.59 10.81 -10.69
C GLY A 406 3.62 9.74 -11.19
N THR A 407 4.00 9.09 -12.27
CA THR A 407 3.28 8.01 -12.93
C THR A 407 3.96 6.67 -12.63
N TRP A 408 3.19 5.67 -12.21
CA TRP A 408 3.73 4.42 -11.68
C TRP A 408 3.16 3.21 -12.44
N PRO A 409 3.96 2.51 -13.27
CA PRO A 409 3.50 1.38 -14.07
C PRO A 409 2.93 0.21 -13.26
N VAL A 410 3.45 0.00 -12.04
CA VAL A 410 2.93 -1.01 -11.10
C VAL A 410 1.43 -0.85 -10.86
N LEU A 411 0.89 0.37 -10.90
CA LEU A 411 -0.50 0.63 -10.61
C LEU A 411 -1.48 0.08 -11.68
N LEU A 412 -0.97 -0.31 -12.85
CA LEU A 412 -1.75 -0.87 -13.94
C LEU A 412 -2.60 -2.07 -13.50
N TRP A 413 -2.08 -2.95 -12.64
CA TRP A 413 -2.83 -4.12 -12.18
C TRP A 413 -4.03 -3.74 -11.32
N LEU A 414 -3.89 -2.72 -10.47
CA LEU A 414 -4.97 -2.25 -9.59
C LEU A 414 -6.12 -1.64 -10.40
N LEU A 415 -5.78 -0.79 -11.38
CA LEU A 415 -6.77 -0.26 -12.30
C LEU A 415 -7.45 -1.38 -13.08
N THR A 416 -6.68 -2.31 -13.62
CA THR A 416 -7.23 -3.46 -14.37
C THR A 416 -8.23 -4.25 -13.53
N ALA A 417 -7.88 -4.58 -12.29
CA ALA A 417 -8.78 -5.28 -11.38
C ALA A 417 -10.06 -4.46 -11.10
N ALA A 418 -9.93 -3.16 -10.83
CA ALA A 418 -11.07 -2.28 -10.56
C ALA A 418 -11.97 -2.11 -11.80
N CYS A 419 -11.40 -2.01 -13.00
CA CYS A 419 -12.09 -1.96 -14.28
C CYS A 419 -12.90 -3.23 -14.53
N ILE A 420 -12.32 -4.42 -14.31
CA ILE A 420 -13.06 -5.68 -14.46
C ILE A 420 -14.20 -5.75 -13.46
N LYS A 421 -13.95 -5.40 -12.18
CA LYS A 421 -14.99 -5.42 -11.14
C LYS A 421 -16.16 -4.46 -11.41
N SER A 422 -15.89 -3.34 -12.05
CA SER A 422 -16.90 -2.33 -12.42
C SER A 422 -17.54 -2.59 -13.79
N GLY A 423 -17.17 -3.68 -14.49
CA GLY A 423 -17.70 -3.98 -15.82
C GLY A 423 -17.22 -3.04 -16.92
N ARG A 424 -16.03 -2.44 -16.75
CA ARG A 424 -15.41 -1.47 -17.67
C ARG A 424 -14.03 -1.93 -18.20
N PRO A 425 -13.89 -3.16 -18.74
CA PRO A 425 -12.58 -3.69 -19.14
C PRO A 425 -11.90 -2.91 -20.27
N GLN A 426 -12.64 -2.12 -21.06
CA GLN A 426 -12.09 -1.29 -22.13
C GLN A 426 -11.08 -0.23 -21.62
N ILE A 427 -11.31 0.32 -20.42
CA ILE A 427 -10.39 1.29 -19.78
C ILE A 427 -9.04 0.62 -19.55
N ALA A 428 -9.05 -0.59 -18.99
CA ALA A 428 -7.84 -1.36 -18.71
C ALA A 428 -7.11 -1.78 -19.99
N LYS A 429 -7.84 -2.22 -21.03
CA LYS A 429 -7.25 -2.56 -22.33
C LYS A 429 -6.51 -1.37 -22.95
N ARG A 430 -7.13 -0.19 -22.97
CA ARG A 430 -6.51 1.05 -23.45
C ARG A 430 -5.26 1.41 -22.65
N ALA A 431 -5.29 1.26 -21.32
CA ALA A 431 -4.13 1.51 -20.47
C ALA A 431 -2.99 0.52 -20.75
N ILE A 432 -3.29 -0.77 -20.92
CA ILE A 432 -2.29 -1.81 -21.26
C ILE A 432 -1.64 -1.50 -22.61
N GLU A 433 -2.42 -1.12 -23.63
CA GLU A 433 -1.90 -0.73 -24.94
C GLU A 433 -0.90 0.44 -24.85
N LEU A 434 -1.15 1.44 -24.00
CA LEU A 434 -0.20 2.54 -23.75
C LEU A 434 1.10 2.06 -23.10
N VAL A 435 1.01 1.17 -22.10
CA VAL A 435 2.21 0.60 -21.44
C VAL A 435 3.05 -0.20 -22.43
N GLU A 436 2.41 -1.01 -23.26
CA GLU A 436 3.08 -1.89 -24.24
C GLU A 436 3.85 -1.10 -25.32
N GLN A 437 3.53 0.18 -25.53
CA GLN A 437 4.27 1.02 -26.47
C GLN A 437 5.72 1.29 -26.04
N ARG A 438 6.00 1.38 -24.74
CA ARG A 438 7.30 1.88 -24.25
C ARG A 438 7.86 1.28 -22.96
N LEU A 439 7.09 0.59 -22.11
CA LEU A 439 7.59 0.15 -20.79
C LEU A 439 8.82 -0.79 -20.91
N SER A 440 8.77 -1.77 -21.82
CA SER A 440 9.91 -2.66 -22.09
C SER A 440 11.08 -1.89 -22.74
N LYS A 441 10.81 -1.03 -23.73
CA LYS A 441 11.84 -0.22 -24.42
C LYS A 441 12.60 0.72 -23.49
N ASP A 442 11.93 1.24 -22.48
CA ASP A 442 12.50 2.14 -21.46
C ASP A 442 13.25 1.36 -20.36
N GLY A 443 13.27 0.02 -20.42
CA GLY A 443 13.97 -0.84 -19.46
C GLY A 443 13.20 -1.04 -18.16
N TRP A 444 11.87 -1.13 -18.22
CA TRP A 444 10.97 -1.36 -17.10
C TRP A 444 11.20 -0.42 -15.89
N PRO A 445 11.06 0.91 -16.07
CA PRO A 445 11.34 1.87 -15.01
C PRO A 445 10.40 1.73 -13.79
N GLU A 446 10.90 2.16 -12.64
CA GLU A 446 10.15 2.26 -11.38
C GLU A 446 8.97 3.24 -11.51
N TYR A 447 9.19 4.41 -12.10
CA TYR A 447 8.18 5.46 -12.31
C TYR A 447 8.57 6.38 -13.48
N TYR A 448 7.62 7.24 -13.86
CA TYR A 448 7.72 8.26 -14.91
C TYR A 448 7.34 9.63 -14.34
N ASP A 449 7.94 10.68 -14.89
CA ASP A 449 7.75 12.07 -14.48
C ASP A 449 7.04 12.91 -15.55
N GLY A 450 6.57 14.08 -15.12
CA GLY A 450 5.88 15.07 -15.95
C GLY A 450 4.37 14.88 -15.95
N LYS A 451 3.64 15.93 -16.37
CA LYS A 451 2.17 15.97 -16.30
C LYS A 451 1.51 14.75 -16.94
N THR A 452 1.98 14.31 -18.10
CA THR A 452 1.44 13.15 -18.83
C THR A 452 2.27 11.87 -18.66
N GLY A 453 3.32 11.86 -17.82
CA GLY A 453 4.21 10.69 -17.65
C GLY A 453 5.16 10.46 -18.83
N ARG A 454 5.48 11.51 -19.60
CA ARG A 454 6.29 11.40 -20.82
C ARG A 454 7.76 11.06 -20.58
N TYR A 455 8.31 11.43 -19.42
CA TYR A 455 9.74 11.27 -19.11
C TYR A 455 9.96 10.09 -18.17
N VAL A 456 11.01 9.30 -18.39
CA VAL A 456 11.43 8.32 -17.37
C VAL A 456 11.79 9.05 -16.08
N GLY A 457 11.41 8.50 -14.94
CA GLY A 457 11.54 9.17 -13.65
C GLY A 457 12.98 9.56 -13.33
N LYS A 458 13.18 10.74 -12.75
CA LYS A 458 14.48 11.38 -12.53
C LYS A 458 15.49 10.49 -11.79
N GLN A 459 15.01 9.64 -10.88
CA GLN A 459 15.80 8.67 -10.13
C GLN A 459 15.19 7.27 -10.22
N ALA A 460 14.42 6.98 -11.27
CA ALA A 460 13.74 5.70 -11.42
C ALA A 460 14.76 4.57 -11.65
N ARG A 461 14.63 3.48 -10.92
CA ARG A 461 15.39 2.25 -11.19
C ARG A 461 14.87 1.55 -12.44
N LYS A 462 15.79 1.00 -13.22
CA LYS A 462 15.47 0.07 -14.30
C LYS A 462 15.18 -1.32 -13.75
N TYR A 463 14.40 -2.09 -14.50
CA TYR A 463 14.01 -3.45 -14.14
C TYR A 463 13.44 -3.53 -12.73
N GLN A 464 12.56 -2.58 -12.41
CA GLN A 464 11.84 -2.57 -11.16
C GLN A 464 10.80 -3.70 -11.19
N THR A 465 10.92 -4.62 -10.23
CA THR A 465 10.19 -5.89 -10.24
C THR A 465 8.68 -5.70 -10.23
N TRP A 466 8.17 -4.74 -9.45
CA TRP A 466 6.72 -4.50 -9.38
C TRP A 466 6.13 -3.89 -10.67
N SER A 467 6.94 -3.23 -11.50
CA SER A 467 6.49 -2.63 -12.77
C SER A 467 6.30 -3.74 -13.78
N ILE A 468 7.21 -4.71 -13.77
CA ILE A 468 7.14 -5.95 -14.54
C ILE A 468 5.96 -6.81 -14.06
N ALA A 469 5.87 -7.08 -12.76
CA ALA A 469 4.81 -7.92 -12.19
C ALA A 469 3.42 -7.29 -12.36
N GLY A 470 3.29 -5.97 -12.18
CA GLY A 470 2.04 -5.25 -12.38
C GLY A 470 1.52 -5.37 -13.83
N TYR A 471 2.42 -5.29 -14.82
CA TYR A 471 2.07 -5.56 -16.21
C TYR A 471 1.58 -7.01 -16.42
N LEU A 472 2.33 -8.00 -15.91
CA LEU A 472 1.94 -9.42 -16.03
C LEU A 472 0.57 -9.71 -15.41
N VAL A 473 0.32 -9.20 -14.20
CA VAL A 473 -0.97 -9.36 -13.51
C VAL A 473 -2.10 -8.73 -14.32
N ALA A 474 -1.90 -7.54 -14.87
CA ALA A 474 -2.91 -6.88 -15.71
C ALA A 474 -3.26 -7.73 -16.95
N LYS A 475 -2.26 -8.26 -17.66
CA LYS A 475 -2.47 -9.15 -18.81
C LYS A 475 -3.24 -10.41 -18.43
N MET A 476 -2.82 -11.10 -17.38
CA MET A 476 -3.48 -12.33 -16.92
C MET A 476 -4.92 -12.10 -16.43
N MET A 477 -5.23 -10.92 -15.89
CA MET A 477 -6.60 -10.56 -15.51
C MET A 477 -7.49 -10.27 -16.72
N ILE A 478 -6.96 -9.63 -17.77
CA ILE A 478 -7.71 -9.42 -19.02
C ILE A 478 -7.95 -10.74 -19.75
N GLU A 479 -6.94 -11.62 -19.79
CA GLU A 479 -7.04 -12.94 -20.42
C GLU A 479 -7.99 -13.86 -19.66
N ASN A 480 -7.96 -13.82 -18.33
CA ASN A 480 -8.84 -14.60 -17.48
C ASN A 480 -9.45 -13.74 -16.35
N PRO A 481 -10.62 -13.13 -16.57
CA PRO A 481 -11.29 -12.30 -15.57
C PRO A 481 -11.66 -13.02 -14.26
N SER A 482 -11.69 -14.36 -14.23
CA SER A 482 -11.93 -15.12 -13.00
C SER A 482 -10.81 -14.93 -11.96
N ASN A 483 -9.61 -14.52 -12.40
CA ASN A 483 -8.50 -14.14 -11.53
C ASN A 483 -8.86 -12.98 -10.58
N LEU A 484 -9.84 -12.14 -10.93
CA LEU A 484 -10.33 -11.06 -10.08
C LEU A 484 -10.78 -11.57 -8.70
N LEU A 485 -11.33 -12.79 -8.61
CA LEU A 485 -11.82 -13.37 -7.36
C LEU A 485 -10.74 -13.51 -6.29
N MET A 486 -9.46 -13.53 -6.67
CA MET A 486 -8.33 -13.54 -5.73
C MET A 486 -8.18 -12.21 -5.00
N ILE A 487 -8.50 -11.09 -5.66
CA ILE A 487 -8.22 -9.73 -5.18
C ILE A 487 -9.45 -8.82 -5.06
N SER A 488 -10.65 -9.39 -5.08
CA SER A 488 -11.90 -8.67 -4.87
C SER A 488 -12.80 -9.32 -3.82
N LEU A 489 -13.71 -8.51 -3.28
CA LEU A 489 -14.80 -8.94 -2.41
C LEU A 489 -16.13 -8.49 -2.98
N GLU A 490 -17.12 -9.37 -2.92
CA GLU A 490 -18.51 -9.05 -3.26
C GLU A 490 -19.15 -8.13 -2.22
N GLU A 491 -20.30 -7.57 -2.57
CA GLU A 491 -21.16 -6.85 -1.63
C GLU A 491 -21.65 -7.76 -0.51
N ASP A 492 -21.88 -7.18 0.67
CA ASP A 492 -22.56 -7.93 1.73
C ASP A 492 -24.00 -8.20 1.28
N LYS A 493 -24.44 -9.46 1.32
CA LYS A 493 -25.86 -9.80 1.10
C LYS A 493 -26.69 -8.98 2.09
N LYS A 494 -27.56 -8.10 1.59
CA LYS A 494 -28.50 -7.34 2.44
C LYS A 494 -29.27 -8.37 3.29
N LYS A 495 -29.01 -8.43 4.59
CA LYS A 495 -29.93 -9.09 5.52
C LYS A 495 -31.26 -8.36 5.35
N ALA A 496 -32.27 -9.05 4.83
CA ALA A 496 -33.61 -8.50 4.76
C ALA A 496 -33.97 -7.97 6.15
N LYS A 497 -34.34 -6.70 6.24
CA LYS A 497 -34.89 -6.16 7.50
C LYS A 497 -36.07 -7.07 7.88
N PRO A 498 -36.17 -7.56 9.13
CA PRO A 498 -37.38 -8.23 9.57
C PRO A 498 -38.54 -7.25 9.28
N ARG A 499 -39.56 -7.70 8.54
CA ARG A 499 -40.81 -6.94 8.45
C ARG A 499 -41.31 -6.80 9.87
N LEU A 500 -41.28 -5.58 10.40
CA LEU A 500 -42.02 -5.22 11.60
C LEU A 500 -43.50 -5.48 11.28
N THR A 501 -44.03 -6.60 11.76
CA THR A 501 -45.48 -6.82 11.79
C THR A 501 -46.07 -5.77 12.72
N ARG A 502 -46.96 -4.93 12.19
CA ARG A 502 -47.73 -3.98 12.99
C ARG A 502 -48.45 -4.75 14.11
N SER A 503 -48.14 -4.40 15.36
CA SER A 503 -48.95 -4.78 16.51
C SER A 503 -50.36 -4.20 16.29
N THR A 504 -51.36 -5.08 16.27
CA THR A 504 -52.77 -4.70 16.35
C THR A 504 -53.04 -4.17 17.76
N SER A 505 -53.23 -2.85 17.86
CA SER A 505 -53.80 -2.21 19.04
C SER A 505 -55.23 -2.70 19.23
N TRP A 506 -55.51 -3.29 20.38
CA TRP A 506 -56.87 -3.58 20.83
C TRP A 506 -57.52 -2.26 21.27
N SER A 507 -58.66 -1.92 20.68
CA SER A 507 -59.54 -0.85 21.14
C SER A 507 -60.34 -1.33 22.35
N CYS A 508 -60.39 -0.48 23.38
CA CYS A 508 -61.19 -0.64 24.60
C CYS A 508 -62.69 -0.74 24.31
#